data_AF-A0A7L2NGL5-F1
#
_entry.id   AF-A0A7L2NGL5-F1
#
_cell.length_a   1.000
_cell.length_b   1.000
_cell.length_c   1.000
_cell.angle_alpha   90.00
_cell.angle_beta   90.00
_cell.angle_gamma   90.00
#
_symmetry.space_group_name_H-M   'P 1'
#
loop_
_entity.id
_entity.type
_entity.pdbx_description
1 polymer ?
#
loop_
_entity_poly.entity_id
_entity_poly.type
_entity_poly.pdbx_seq_one_letter_code
_entity_poly.pdbx_strand_id
1 'polypeptide(L)'
;RIHVMAGRVPLGTDRAAVAGEMETTFIENLRYTADLLSQEGMTGLLEPINSRITDPHYYLNTPHQAAAILKKVGRPNLKLQLDLFHCQIMDGNLSHNLEKYFPLIGHIQIAQVPGRHEPDSPGELNFPYIFKLLESLGYSGYVGC
;
A
#
# COMPACT_ATOMS: atom_id res chain seq x y z
N ARG A 1 5.52 9.38 -10.53
CA ARG A 1 4.62 8.58 -9.65
C ARG A 1 4.09 9.50 -8.57
N ILE A 2 2.86 9.32 -8.11
CA ILE A 2 2.28 10.13 -7.03
C ILE A 2 1.45 9.25 -6.10
N HIS A 3 1.57 9.46 -4.79
CA HIS A 3 0.73 8.77 -3.81
C HIS A 3 -0.67 9.42 -3.79
N VAL A 4 -1.71 8.59 -3.95
CA VAL A 4 -3.12 8.96 -3.85
C VAL A 4 -3.67 8.45 -2.52
N MET A 5 -3.92 9.39 -1.60
CA MET A 5 -4.37 9.09 -0.23
C MET A 5 -5.82 8.60 -0.19
N ALA A 6 -6.10 7.64 0.68
CA ALA A 6 -7.42 6.98 0.78
C ALA A 6 -8.42 7.65 1.74
N GLY A 7 -7.99 8.67 2.48
CA GLY A 7 -8.79 9.33 3.50
C GLY A 7 -8.96 8.53 4.78
N ARG A 8 -9.82 9.02 5.67
CA ARG A 8 -10.05 8.48 7.03
C ARG A 8 -11.52 8.13 7.24
N VAL A 9 -11.75 7.08 8.00
CA VAL A 9 -13.07 6.71 8.55
C VAL A 9 -13.52 7.85 9.48
N PRO A 10 -14.74 8.40 9.30
CA PRO A 10 -15.24 9.49 10.13
C PRO A 10 -15.29 9.15 11.63
N LEU A 11 -14.98 10.14 12.47
CA LEU A 11 -15.05 9.97 13.93
C LEU A 11 -16.49 9.68 14.37
N GLY A 12 -16.63 8.80 15.37
CA GLY A 12 -17.94 8.42 15.92
C GLY A 12 -18.76 7.47 15.05
N THR A 13 -18.21 6.98 13.93
CA THR A 13 -18.85 5.96 13.08
C THR A 13 -18.23 4.60 13.29
N ASP A 14 -19.04 3.55 13.16
CA ASP A 14 -18.54 2.19 13.04
C ASP A 14 -17.97 1.98 11.63
N ARG A 15 -16.71 1.53 11.54
CA ARG A 15 -16.04 1.25 10.26
C ARG A 15 -16.86 0.28 9.40
N ALA A 16 -17.50 -0.72 10.00
CA ALA A 16 -18.31 -1.68 9.25
C ALA A 16 -19.56 -1.02 8.66
N ALA A 17 -20.19 -0.10 9.40
CA ALA A 17 -21.39 0.62 8.95
C ALA A 17 -21.13 1.53 7.74
N VAL A 18 -19.94 2.14 7.64
CA VAL A 18 -19.60 3.07 6.54
C VAL A 18 -18.74 2.44 5.43
N ALA A 19 -18.34 1.18 5.57
CA ALA A 19 -17.38 0.53 4.67
C ALA A 19 -17.81 0.55 3.19
N GLY A 20 -19.10 0.30 2.92
CA GLY A 20 -19.64 0.26 1.55
C GLY A 20 -19.68 1.62 0.87
N GLU A 21 -20.09 2.66 1.60
CA GLU A 21 -20.11 4.04 1.11
C GLU A 21 -18.68 4.52 0.82
N MET A 22 -17.77 4.33 1.77
CA MET A 22 -16.37 4.72 1.61
C MET A 22 -15.69 4.00 0.44
N GLU A 23 -15.96 2.70 0.24
CA GLU A 23 -15.41 1.97 -0.91
C GLU A 23 -15.91 2.55 -2.24
N THR A 24 -17.21 2.85 -2.30
CA THR A 24 -17.84 3.42 -3.51
C THR A 24 -17.21 4.76 -3.86
N THR A 25 -17.17 5.69 -2.90
CA THR A 25 -16.55 7.01 -3.09
C THR A 25 -15.07 6.90 -3.46
N PHE A 26 -14.32 6.00 -2.80
CA PHE A 26 -12.91 5.85 -3.10
C PHE A 26 -12.66 5.31 -4.52
N ILE A 27 -13.43 4.32 -4.97
CA ILE A 27 -13.32 3.79 -6.34
C ILE A 27 -13.65 4.87 -7.38
N GLU A 28 -14.69 5.67 -7.16
CA GLU A 28 -15.06 6.78 -8.06
C GLU A 28 -13.95 7.82 -8.16
N ASN A 29 -13.41 8.24 -7.00
CA ASN A 29 -12.29 9.18 -6.94
C ASN A 29 -11.03 8.63 -7.62
N LEU A 30 -10.74 7.34 -7.46
CA LEU A 30 -9.60 6.71 -8.11
C LEU A 30 -9.75 6.62 -9.62
N ARG A 31 -10.96 6.35 -10.14
CA ARG A 31 -11.22 6.37 -11.59
C ARG A 31 -10.98 7.76 -12.16
N TYR A 32 -11.55 8.78 -11.53
CA TYR A 32 -11.32 10.18 -11.90
C TYR A 32 -9.81 10.54 -11.87
N THR A 33 -9.13 10.18 -10.78
CA THR A 33 -7.70 10.44 -10.60
C THR A 33 -6.86 9.72 -11.65
N ALA A 34 -7.17 8.45 -11.94
CA ALA A 34 -6.46 7.68 -12.96
C ALA A 34 -6.59 8.33 -14.35
N ASP A 35 -7.78 8.80 -14.71
CA ASP A 35 -8.02 9.41 -16.01
C ASP A 35 -7.24 10.74 -16.15
N LEU A 36 -7.16 11.55 -15.06
CA LEU A 36 -6.31 12.74 -15.01
C LEU A 36 -4.82 12.43 -15.10
N LEU A 37 -4.32 11.50 -14.27
CA LEU A 37 -2.90 11.15 -14.26
C LEU A 37 -2.45 10.56 -15.60
N SER A 38 -3.34 9.86 -16.32
CA SER A 38 -3.03 9.32 -17.63
C SER A 38 -2.74 10.42 -18.66
N GLN A 39 -3.36 11.60 -18.55
CA GLN A 39 -3.11 12.73 -19.46
C GLN A 39 -1.69 13.26 -19.32
N GLU A 40 -1.12 13.13 -18.11
CA GLU A 40 0.23 13.58 -17.76
C GLU A 40 1.27 12.45 -17.81
N GLY A 41 0.91 11.26 -18.29
CA GLY A 41 1.81 10.09 -18.29
C GLY A 41 2.24 9.63 -16.90
N MET A 42 1.45 9.94 -15.87
CA MET A 42 1.75 9.65 -14.48
C MET A 42 1.08 8.36 -13.98
N THR A 43 1.75 7.70 -13.03
CA THR A 43 1.21 6.56 -12.27
C THR A 43 0.78 7.01 -10.88
N GLY A 44 -0.45 6.68 -10.50
CA GLY A 44 -0.95 6.81 -9.13
C GLY A 44 -0.61 5.58 -8.30
N LEU A 45 -0.26 5.81 -7.04
CA LEU A 45 0.12 4.78 -6.09
C LEU A 45 -0.88 4.75 -4.93
N LEU A 46 -1.37 3.58 -4.56
CA LEU A 46 -2.19 3.36 -3.38
C LEU A 46 -1.32 2.71 -2.30
N GLU A 47 -1.19 3.35 -1.15
CA GLU A 47 -0.44 2.84 -0.01
C GLU A 47 -1.40 2.42 1.12
N PRO A 48 -1.42 1.14 1.51
CA PRO A 48 -2.06 0.73 2.75
C PRO A 48 -1.26 1.23 3.96
N ILE A 49 -1.89 2.00 4.85
CA ILE A 49 -1.25 2.51 6.08
C ILE A 49 -1.76 1.72 7.29
N ASN A 50 -0.85 1.28 8.16
CA ASN A 50 -1.27 0.49 9.32
C ASN A 50 -2.17 1.29 10.27
N SER A 51 -3.24 0.64 10.72
CA SER A 51 -4.19 1.22 11.67
C SER A 51 -3.90 0.85 13.13
N ARG A 52 -2.78 0.17 13.39
CA ARG A 52 -2.40 -0.24 14.76
C ARG A 52 -1.62 0.86 15.47
N ILE A 53 -0.67 1.48 14.79
CA ILE A 53 0.23 2.48 15.40
C ILE A 53 0.42 3.75 14.58
N THR A 54 0.12 3.75 13.27
CA THR A 54 0.30 4.94 12.42
C THR A 54 -0.97 5.78 12.33
N ASP A 55 -2.08 5.21 11.86
CA ASP A 55 -3.34 5.95 11.76
C ASP A 55 -4.55 5.00 11.93
N PRO A 56 -5.11 4.91 13.15
CA PRO A 56 -6.24 4.03 13.45
C PRO A 56 -7.49 4.24 12.57
N HIS A 57 -7.63 5.43 12.01
CA HIS A 57 -8.79 5.80 11.21
C HIS A 57 -8.52 5.72 9.71
N TYR A 58 -7.30 5.41 9.25
CA TYR A 58 -7.02 5.37 7.82
C TYR A 58 -7.85 4.29 7.10
N TYR A 59 -8.48 4.66 5.98
CA TYR A 59 -9.45 3.79 5.32
C TYR A 59 -8.80 2.54 4.72
N LEU A 60 -7.71 2.73 3.99
CA LEU A 60 -6.99 1.69 3.25
C LEU A 60 -5.84 1.14 4.10
N ASN A 61 -6.00 0.02 4.79
CA ASN A 61 -5.03 -0.42 5.80
C ASN A 61 -4.40 -1.79 5.56
N THR A 62 -4.75 -2.50 4.49
CA THR A 62 -4.11 -3.79 4.14
C THR A 62 -3.79 -3.91 2.65
N PRO A 63 -2.75 -4.69 2.28
CA PRO A 63 -2.44 -4.98 0.88
C PRO A 63 -3.58 -5.69 0.14
N HIS A 64 -4.32 -6.57 0.83
CA HIS A 64 -5.45 -7.28 0.23
C HIS A 64 -6.62 -6.35 -0.10
N GLN A 65 -6.91 -5.36 0.75
CA GLN A 65 -7.92 -4.35 0.47
C GLN A 65 -7.50 -3.50 -0.75
N ALA A 66 -6.24 -3.05 -0.79
CA ALA A 66 -5.71 -2.29 -1.92
C ALA A 66 -5.75 -3.09 -3.23
N ALA A 67 -5.35 -4.35 -3.22
CA ALA A 67 -5.43 -5.22 -4.39
C ALA A 67 -6.88 -5.39 -4.89
N ALA A 68 -7.84 -5.57 -3.98
CA ALA A 68 -9.26 -5.65 -4.32
C ALA A 68 -9.78 -4.35 -4.94
N ILE A 69 -9.40 -3.19 -4.39
CA ILE A 69 -9.78 -1.88 -4.92
C ILE A 69 -9.15 -1.64 -6.30
N LEU A 70 -7.85 -1.89 -6.48
CA LEU A 70 -7.17 -1.77 -7.78
C LEU A 70 -7.87 -2.61 -8.85
N LYS A 71 -8.27 -3.84 -8.51
CA LYS A 71 -9.05 -4.72 -9.41
C LYS A 71 -10.42 -4.11 -9.77
N LYS A 72 -11.16 -3.54 -8.80
CA LYS A 72 -12.47 -2.90 -9.04
C LYS A 72 -12.37 -1.61 -9.85
N VAL A 73 -11.29 -0.85 -9.66
CA VAL A 73 -11.02 0.39 -10.43
C VAL A 73 -10.67 0.07 -11.87
N GLY A 74 -9.86 -0.97 -12.10
CA GLY A 74 -9.56 -1.48 -13.45
C GLY A 74 -8.75 -0.50 -14.31
N ARG A 75 -7.85 0.28 -13.70
CA ARG A 75 -6.99 1.24 -14.39
C ARG A 75 -5.52 0.83 -14.27
N PRO A 76 -4.79 0.62 -15.39
CA PRO A 76 -3.43 0.08 -15.35
C PRO A 76 -2.39 1.08 -14.83
N ASN A 77 -2.69 2.39 -14.85
CA ASN A 77 -1.84 3.45 -14.32
C ASN A 77 -2.07 3.72 -12.82
N LEU A 78 -2.85 2.87 -12.13
CA LEU A 78 -2.86 2.78 -10.68
C LEU A 78 -2.14 1.52 -10.23
N LYS A 79 -1.26 1.65 -9.25
CA LYS A 79 -0.42 0.56 -8.73
C LYS A 79 -0.42 0.56 -7.20
N LEU A 80 0.01 -0.56 -6.62
CA LEU A 80 0.22 -0.70 -5.19
C LEU A 80 1.57 -0.10 -4.79
N GLN A 81 1.59 0.77 -3.79
CA GLN A 81 2.79 1.09 -3.03
C GLN A 81 2.79 0.19 -1.79
N LEU A 82 3.73 -0.76 -1.78
CA LEU A 82 3.85 -1.70 -0.67
C LEU A 82 4.95 -1.23 0.28
N ASP A 83 4.55 -0.47 1.29
CA ASP A 83 5.41 -0.17 2.44
C ASP A 83 5.46 -1.41 3.36
N LEU A 84 6.67 -1.98 3.52
CA LEU A 84 6.88 -3.20 4.30
C LEU A 84 6.75 -2.98 5.80
N PHE A 85 6.94 -1.76 6.31
CA PHE A 85 6.65 -1.43 7.70
C PHE A 85 5.15 -1.50 7.97
N HIS A 86 4.33 -0.89 7.11
CA HIS A 86 2.87 -0.97 7.24
C HIS A 86 2.36 -2.40 7.04
N CYS A 87 2.89 -3.12 6.04
CA CYS A 87 2.50 -4.50 5.76
C CYS A 87 2.85 -5.45 6.91
N GLN A 88 4.06 -5.36 7.47
CA GLN A 88 4.49 -6.21 8.58
C GLN A 88 3.59 -6.03 9.80
N ILE A 89 3.29 -4.78 10.15
CA ILE A 89 2.46 -4.46 11.30
C ILE A 89 1.03 -4.97 11.13
N MET A 90 0.46 -4.93 9.93
CA MET A 90 -0.95 -5.31 9.73
C MET A 90 -1.15 -6.79 9.42
N ASP A 91 -0.32 -7.33 8.53
CA ASP A 91 -0.57 -8.61 7.85
C ASP A 91 0.60 -9.59 8.01
N GLY A 92 1.82 -9.08 8.25
CA GLY A 92 3.02 -9.90 8.30
C GLY A 92 3.24 -10.64 6.97
N ASN A 93 3.73 -11.88 7.06
CA ASN A 93 3.83 -12.82 5.95
C ASN A 93 4.47 -12.21 4.67
N LEU A 94 5.53 -11.41 4.87
CA LEU A 94 6.04 -10.51 3.83
C LEU A 94 6.47 -11.23 2.57
N SER A 95 7.10 -12.42 2.67
CA SER A 95 7.53 -13.16 1.47
C SER A 95 6.36 -13.52 0.57
N HIS A 96 5.32 -14.11 1.16
CA HIS A 96 4.13 -14.49 0.42
C HIS A 96 3.37 -13.28 -0.11
N ASN A 97 3.26 -12.21 0.69
CA ASN A 97 2.61 -10.98 0.26
C ASN A 97 3.35 -10.29 -0.88
N LEU A 98 4.69 -10.27 -0.84
CA LEU A 98 5.51 -9.78 -1.94
C LEU A 98 5.27 -10.58 -3.22
N GLU A 99 5.36 -11.90 -3.17
CA GLU A 99 5.10 -12.79 -4.32
C GLU A 99 3.68 -12.58 -4.89
N LYS A 100 2.68 -12.61 -4.01
CA LYS A 100 1.26 -12.53 -4.38
C LYS A 100 0.90 -11.19 -5.02
N TYR A 101 1.41 -10.08 -4.48
CA TYR A 101 1.06 -8.74 -4.94
C TYR A 101 2.06 -8.18 -5.94
N PHE A 102 3.17 -8.86 -6.22
CA PHE A 102 4.22 -8.42 -7.14
C PHE A 102 3.70 -7.83 -8.47
N PRO A 103 2.73 -8.43 -9.17
CA PRO A 103 2.23 -7.89 -10.44
C PRO A 103 1.53 -6.52 -10.31
N LEU A 104 1.11 -6.15 -9.11
CA LEU A 104 0.42 -4.89 -8.79
C LEU A 104 1.38 -3.82 -8.26
N ILE A 105 2.56 -4.20 -7.77
CA ILE A 105 3.49 -3.29 -7.10
C ILE A 105 4.07 -2.29 -8.10
N GLY A 106 3.92 -1.00 -7.79
CA GLY A 106 4.51 0.13 -8.50
C GLY A 106 5.65 0.81 -7.74
N HIS A 107 5.72 0.60 -6.42
CA HIS A 107 6.76 1.13 -5.54
C HIS A 107 6.84 0.33 -4.22
N ILE A 108 8.02 0.28 -3.62
CA ILE A 108 8.28 -0.36 -2.33
C ILE A 108 8.90 0.67 -1.40
N GLN A 109 8.46 0.66 -0.14
CA GLN A 109 9.11 1.40 0.94
C GLN A 109 9.49 0.45 2.08
N ILE A 110 10.51 0.83 2.83
CA ILE A 110 11.03 0.07 3.96
C ILE A 110 11.26 0.98 5.16
N ALA A 111 11.04 0.43 6.35
CA ALA A 111 11.54 0.93 7.62
C ALA A 111 11.55 -0.23 8.61
N GLN A 112 12.44 -0.20 9.60
CA GLN A 112 12.51 -1.26 10.60
C GLN A 112 11.26 -1.28 11.49
N VAL A 113 10.81 -2.47 11.88
CA VAL A 113 9.67 -2.68 12.78
C VAL A 113 10.20 -3.08 14.16
N PRO A 114 9.62 -2.55 15.27
CA PRO A 114 8.42 -1.70 15.33
C PRO A 114 8.69 -0.18 15.30
N GLY A 115 9.94 0.26 15.40
CA GLY A 115 10.27 1.67 15.66
C GLY A 115 10.20 2.63 14.48
N ARG A 116 10.03 2.12 13.24
CA ARG A 116 10.14 2.88 11.99
C ARG A 116 11.50 3.58 11.83
N HIS A 117 12.54 2.95 12.37
CA HIS A 117 13.92 3.41 12.24
C HIS A 117 14.56 2.90 10.94
N GLU A 118 15.83 3.24 10.75
CA GLU A 118 16.67 2.80 9.65
C GLU A 118 16.65 1.26 9.50
N PRO A 119 16.72 0.72 8.27
CA PRO A 119 16.61 -0.71 8.03
C PRO A 119 17.73 -1.55 8.66
N ASP A 120 18.88 -0.96 8.97
CA ASP A 120 19.99 -1.60 9.67
C ASP A 120 19.90 -1.51 11.21
N SER A 121 18.90 -0.79 11.75
CA SER A 121 18.67 -0.75 13.19
C SER A 121 18.16 -2.10 13.73
N PRO A 122 18.32 -2.38 15.04
CA PRO A 122 17.68 -3.53 15.67
C PRO A 122 16.16 -3.55 15.43
N GLY A 123 15.63 -4.71 15.09
CA GLY A 123 14.21 -4.94 14.88
C GLY A 123 13.92 -6.34 14.35
N GLU A 124 12.70 -6.58 13.90
CA GLU A 124 12.23 -7.91 13.52
C GLU A 124 12.42 -8.26 12.04
N LEU A 125 12.66 -7.26 11.17
CA LEU A 125 12.78 -7.47 9.73
C LEU A 125 14.22 -7.73 9.28
N ASN A 126 14.42 -8.81 8.52
CA ASN A 126 15.67 -9.14 7.85
C ASN A 126 15.69 -8.56 6.42
N PHE A 127 16.17 -7.32 6.27
CA PHE A 127 16.24 -6.66 4.97
C PHE A 127 17.17 -7.32 3.94
N PRO A 128 18.36 -7.86 4.30
CA PRO A 128 19.16 -8.64 3.35
C PRO A 128 18.39 -9.79 2.70
N TYR A 129 17.54 -10.50 3.45
CA TYR A 129 16.66 -11.52 2.90
C TYR A 129 15.58 -10.91 1.98
N ILE A 130 14.92 -9.84 2.42
CA ILE A 130 13.88 -9.15 1.65
C ILE A 130 14.44 -8.65 0.31
N PHE A 131 15.62 -8.04 0.29
CA PHE A 131 16.22 -7.54 -0.96
C PHE A 131 16.54 -8.67 -1.93
N LYS A 132 17.08 -9.80 -1.46
CA LYS A 132 17.28 -10.99 -2.29
C LYS A 132 15.97 -11.53 -2.87
N LEU A 133 14.89 -11.50 -2.09
CA LEU A 133 13.57 -11.87 -2.58
C LEU A 133 13.10 -10.90 -3.68
N LEU A 134 13.22 -9.58 -3.48
CA LEU A 134 12.88 -8.58 -4.48
C LEU A 134 13.67 -8.76 -5.78
N GLU A 135 14.98 -9.01 -5.69
CA GLU A 135 15.83 -9.33 -6.83
C GLU A 135 15.34 -10.59 -7.55
N SER A 136 15.02 -11.66 -6.81
CA SER A 136 14.54 -12.92 -7.39
C SER A 136 13.18 -12.80 -8.10
N LEU A 137 12.33 -11.88 -7.64
CA LEU A 137 11.06 -11.55 -8.29
C LEU A 137 11.26 -10.63 -9.50
N GLY A 138 12.47 -10.09 -9.70
CA GLY A 138 12.79 -9.18 -10.79
C GLY A 138 12.35 -7.73 -10.53
N TYR A 139 12.31 -7.31 -9.26
CA TYR A 139 11.98 -5.92 -8.93
C TYR A 139 13.08 -4.98 -9.43
N SER A 140 12.72 -4.07 -10.33
CA SER A 140 13.64 -3.08 -10.92
C SER A 140 13.28 -1.64 -10.54
N GLY A 141 12.40 -1.45 -9.55
CA GLY A 141 11.97 -0.14 -9.08
C GLY A 141 12.88 0.41 -7.98
N TYR A 142 12.58 1.63 -7.53
CA TYR A 142 13.26 2.22 -6.37
C TYR A 142 12.65 1.69 -5.06
N VAL A 143 13.51 1.50 -4.06
CA VAL A 143 13.12 1.24 -2.67
C VAL A 143 13.25 2.56 -1.90
N GLY A 144 12.14 3.09 -1.38
CA GLY A 144 12.13 4.26 -0.51
C GLY A 144 12.45 3.89 0.94
N CYS A 145 13.22 4.73 1.63
CA CYS A 145 13.58 4.58 3.04
C CYS A 145 13.34 5.92 3.76
#